data_AF-A0A3L8B7K9-F1
#
_entry.id   AF-A0A3L8B7K9-F1
#
_cell.length_a   1.000
_cell.length_b   1.000
_cell.length_c   1.000
_cell.angle_alpha   90.00
_cell.angle_beta   90.00
_cell.angle_gamma   90.00
#
_symmetry.space_group_name_H-M   'P 1'
#
loop_
_entity.id
_entity.type
_entity.pdbx_description
1 polymer ?
#
loop_
_entity_poly.entity_id
_entity_poly.type
_entity_poly.pdbx_seq_one_letter_code
_entity_poly.pdbx_strand_id
1 'polypeptide(L)' 'MITFDDGRDRSLSSREAERRQLEADMARFLNHGGEIKQIDRDVRMDPPRKPESNYGSRPI' A
#
# COMPACT_ATOMS: atom_id res chain seq x y z
N MET A 1 -3.27 9.79 20.01
CA MET A 1 -1.97 9.30 20.51
C MET A 1 -1.07 9.16 19.30
N ILE A 2 -0.22 10.17 19.05
CA ILE A 2 0.66 10.20 17.87
C ILE A 2 1.93 9.47 18.30
N THR A 3 2.14 8.27 17.79
CA THR A 3 3.37 7.49 18.03
C THR A 3 4.49 8.10 17.20
N PHE A 4 5.45 8.74 17.85
CA PHE A 4 6.67 9.23 17.22
C PHE A 4 7.57 8.03 16.91
N ASP A 5 7.83 7.81 15.62
CA ASP A 5 8.69 6.73 15.11
C ASP A 5 10.18 7.09 15.31
N ASP A 6 10.67 6.93 16.55
CA ASP A 6 12.04 7.28 17.04
C ASP A 6 13.14 6.34 16.51
N GLY A 7 12.94 5.69 15.35
CA GLY A 7 13.94 4.81 14.72
C GLY A 7 14.24 3.50 15.45
N ARG A 8 13.91 3.37 16.74
CA ARG A 8 14.05 2.13 17.54
C ARG A 8 13.10 1.03 17.06
N ASP A 9 11.91 1.41 16.58
CA ASP A 9 10.93 0.51 15.95
C ASP A 9 11.28 0.15 14.48
N ARG A 10 12.29 0.81 13.91
CA ARG A 10 12.82 0.49 12.56
C ARG A 10 13.95 -0.55 12.60
N SER A 11 14.33 -1.02 13.79
CA SER A 11 15.31 -2.11 13.89
C SER A 11 14.72 -3.40 13.31
N LEU A 12 15.49 -4.13 12.51
CA LEU A 12 15.06 -5.38 11.89
C LEU A 12 14.61 -6.42 12.93
N SER A 13 15.21 -6.39 14.13
CA SER A 13 14.87 -7.26 15.25
C SER A 13 13.52 -6.93 15.88
N SER A 14 13.12 -5.64 15.95
CA SER A 14 11.82 -5.25 16.52
C SER A 14 10.65 -5.78 15.69
N ARG A 15 10.87 -5.99 14.38
CA ARG A 15 9.85 -6.48 13.42
C ARG A 15 9.98 -7.97 13.09
N GLU A 16 10.81 -8.72 13.79
CA GLU A 16 11.04 -10.13 13.47
C GLU A 16 9.79 -10.98 13.72
N ALA A 17 9.04 -10.71 14.79
CA ALA A 17 7.78 -11.39 15.08
C ALA A 17 6.73 -11.12 13.99
N GLU A 18 6.59 -9.85 13.57
CA GLU A 18 5.69 -9.44 12.49
C GLU A 18 6.09 -10.09 11.16
N ARG A 19 7.39 -10.16 10.87
CA ARG A 19 7.91 -10.83 9.66
C ARG A 19 7.57 -12.31 9.65
N ARG A 20 7.81 -13.04 10.75
CA ARG A 20 7.48 -14.46 10.85
C ARG A 20 5.98 -14.71 10.69
N GLN A 21 5.14 -13.83 11.25
CA GLN A 21 3.69 -13.92 11.08
C GLN A 21 3.29 -13.71 9.61
N LEU A 22 3.83 -12.68 8.96
CA LEU A 22 3.59 -12.41 7.54
C LEU A 22 4.03 -13.59 6.66
N GLU A 23 5.19 -14.19 6.93
CA GLU A 23 5.69 -15.37 6.22
C GLU A 23 4.73 -16.56 6.35
N ALA A 24 4.22 -16.83 7.56
CA ALA A 24 3.25 -17.88 7.79
C ALA A 24 1.94 -17.64 7.04
N ASP A 25 1.45 -16.40 7.02
CA ASP A 25 0.20 -16.04 6.34
C ASP A 25 0.36 -16.07 4.81
N MET A 26 1.51 -15.66 4.28
CA MET A 26 1.84 -15.83 2.86
C MET A 26 1.86 -17.30 2.46
N ALA A 27 2.50 -18.17 3.26
CA ALA A 27 2.54 -19.60 3.00
C ALA A 27 1.14 -20.22 3.01
N ARG A 28 0.28 -19.83 3.95
CA ARG A 28 -1.13 -20.26 3.99
C ARG A 28 -1.90 -19.81 2.76
N PHE A 29 -1.76 -18.55 2.36
CA PHE A 29 -2.44 -17.99 1.19
C PHE A 29 -2.08 -18.76 -0.09
N LEU A 30 -0.78 -19.01 -0.31
CA LEU A 30 -0.30 -19.78 -1.45
C LEU A 30 -0.77 -21.24 -1.42
N ASN A 31 -0.71 -21.90 -0.26
CA ASN A 31 -1.16 -23.29 -0.10
C ASN A 31 -2.67 -23.46 -0.29
N HIS A 32 -3.47 -22.44 0.02
CA HIS A 32 -4.91 -22.43 -0.21
C HIS A 32 -5.28 -22.15 -1.69
N GLY A 33 -4.30 -22.00 -2.58
CA GLY A 33 -4.52 -21.74 -4.01
C GLY A 33 -4.60 -20.25 -4.36
N GLY A 34 -4.18 -19.36 -3.45
CA GLY A 34 -3.98 -17.95 -3.76
C GLY A 34 -2.76 -17.73 -4.67
N GLU A 35 -2.83 -16.73 -5.54
CA GLU A 35 -1.77 -16.37 -6.49
C GLU A 35 -1.33 -14.92 -6.27
N ILE A 36 -0.01 -14.69 -6.26
CA ILE A 36 0.56 -13.35 -6.20
C ILE A 36 0.68 -12.82 -7.63
N LYS A 37 -0.09 -11.77 -7.94
CA LYS A 37 -0.04 -11.10 -9.24
C LYS A 37 0.94 -9.95 -9.22
N GLN A 38 1.82 -9.92 -10.20
CA GLN A 38 2.66 -8.76 -10.45
C GLN A 38 1.85 -7.72 -11.24
N ILE A 39 1.81 -6.48 -10.74
CA ILE A 39 1.10 -5.36 -11.36
C ILE A 39 2.13 -4.39 -11.92
N ASP A 40 1.98 -3.99 -13.17
CA ASP A 40 2.84 -2.99 -13.80
C ASP A 40 2.63 -1.60 -13.19
N ARG A 41 3.69 -0.78 -13.21
CA ARG A 41 3.70 0.55 -12.57
C ARG A 41 2.64 1.50 -13.10
N ASP A 42 2.22 1.32 -14.36
CA ASP A 42 1.29 2.21 -15.04
C ASP A 42 -0.16 1.72 -14.97
N VAL A 43 -0.43 0.60 -14.26
CA VAL A 43 -1.79 0.11 -14.05
C VAL A 43 -2.43 0.87 -12.89
N ARG A 44 -3.45 1.65 -13.23
CA ARG A 44 -4.36 2.25 -12.25
C ARG A 44 -5.73 1.60 -12.37
N MET A 45 -6.32 1.25 -11.23
CA MET A 45 -7.68 0.72 -11.17
C MET A 45 -8.74 1.81 -11.42
N ASP A 46 -8.41 3.06 -11.08
CA ASP A 46 -9.29 4.19 -11.34
C ASP A 46 -9.15 4.67 -12.80
N PRO A 47 -10.26 4.76 -13.56
CA PRO A 47 -10.22 5.37 -14.87
C PRO A 47 -9.86 6.86 -14.78
N PRO A 48 -9.32 7.46 -15.86
CA PRO A 48 -9.10 8.89 -15.92
C PRO A 48 -10.40 9.63 -15.60
N ARG A 49 -10.37 10.53 -14.60
CA ARG A 49 -11.52 11.38 -14.29
C ARG A 49 -11.69 12.43 -15.36
N LYS A 50 -12.94 12.75 -15.71
CA LYS A 50 -13.24 13.86 -16.62
C LYS A 50 -12.65 15.16 -16.05
N PRO A 51 -12.06 16.02 -16.89
CA PRO A 51 -11.61 17.33 -16.45
C PRO A 51 -12.83 18.18 -16.08
N GLU A 52 -12.82 18.75 -14.87
CA GLU A 52 -13.79 19.77 -14.48
C GLU A 52 -13.38 21.10 -15.14
N SER A 53 -14.26 21.68 -15.96
CA SER A 53 -14.02 22.98 -16.58
C SER A 53 -14.26 24.09 -15.56
N ASN A 54 -13.19 24.57 -14.92
CA ASN A 54 -13.24 25.72 -14.00
C ASN A 54 -12.87 27.05 -14.70
N TYR A 55 -13.07 27.14 -16.01
CA TYR A 55 -12.81 28.37 -16.77
C TYR A 55 -13.92 29.39 -16.51
N GLY A 56 -13.55 30.62 -16.13
CA GLY A 56 -14.51 31.72 -15.90
C GLY A 56 -15.14 31.79 -14.50
N SER A 57 -14.71 30.96 -13.54
CA SER A 57 -15.20 31.01 -12.15
C SER A 57 -14.52 32.08 -11.29
N ARG A 58 -13.46 32.70 -11.80
CA ARG A 58 -12.78 33.84 -11.18
C ARG A 58 -13.19 35.09 -11.97
N PRO A 59 -13.73 36.14 -11.32
CA PRO A 59 -13.97 37.41 -11.99
C PRO A 59 -12.64 37.98 -12.51
N ILE A 60 -12.70 38.60 -13.70
CA ILE A 60 -11.59 39.32 -14.35
C ILE A 60 -11.41 40.71 -13.77
#